data_AF-A0A6D1ABI5-F1
#
_entry.id   AF-A0A6D1ABI5-F1
#
_cell.length_a   1.000
_cell.length_b   1.000
_cell.length_c   1.000
_cell.angle_alpha   90.00
_cell.angle_beta   90.00
_cell.angle_gamma   90.00
#
_symmetry.space_group_name_H-M   'P 1'
#
loop_
_entity.id
_entity.type
_entity.pdbx_description
1 polymer ?
#
loop_
_entity_poly.entity_id
_entity_poly.type
_entity_poly.pdbx_seq_one_letter_code
_entity_poly.pdbx_strand_id
1 'polypeptide(L)'
;ITPKEIVYEYKSMFSNQNFSILAYNIETMLAEKLETIFSFGFFNTRFKDFYDVYVIYAFKSKNIDIDRLENACYNTFKNRNSEFNIQQLIELI
;
A
#
# COMPACT_ATOMS: atom_id res chain seq x y z
N ILE A 1 -1.77 -0.88 15.54
CA ILE A 1 -0.52 -1.66 15.46
C ILE A 1 -0.32 -1.99 13.99
N THR A 2 0.53 -1.24 13.30
CA THR A 2 0.86 -1.44 11.88
C THR A 2 1.47 -2.84 11.68
N PRO A 3 1.11 -3.60 10.64
CA PRO A 3 1.63 -4.95 10.48
C PRO A 3 3.15 -4.94 10.25
N LYS A 4 3.88 -5.87 10.89
CA LYS A 4 5.36 -5.92 10.92
C LYS A 4 6.00 -5.93 9.53
N GLU A 5 7.18 -5.33 9.45
CA GLU A 5 8.08 -5.32 8.29
C GLU A 5 8.46 -6.74 7.83
N ILE A 6 8.69 -6.88 6.53
CA ILE A 6 9.16 -8.11 5.90
C ILE A 6 10.59 -7.94 5.41
N VAL A 7 11.38 -9.01 5.42
CA VAL A 7 12.68 -9.03 4.77
C VAL A 7 12.47 -9.29 3.28
N TYR A 8 12.86 -8.33 2.46
CA TYR A 8 12.85 -8.43 1.01
C TYR A 8 14.27 -8.69 0.51
N GLU A 9 14.47 -9.78 -0.22
CA GLU A 9 15.73 -10.07 -0.89
C GLU A 9 15.77 -9.38 -2.26
N TYR A 10 16.57 -8.32 -2.35
CA TYR A 10 16.81 -7.60 -3.59
C TYR A 10 18.06 -8.14 -4.27
N LYS A 11 17.90 -8.70 -5.48
CA LYS A 11 19.02 -9.04 -6.36
C LYS A 11 19.48 -7.79 -7.10
N SER A 12 20.75 -7.42 -6.91
CA SER A 12 21.33 -6.26 -7.60
C SER A 12 21.41 -6.47 -9.11
N MET A 13 21.19 -5.39 -9.85
CA MET A 13 21.34 -5.36 -11.31
C MET A 13 22.79 -5.11 -11.75
N PHE A 14 23.61 -4.52 -10.87
CA PHE A 14 25.00 -4.13 -11.18
C PHE A 14 26.02 -5.14 -10.65
N SER A 15 25.64 -5.91 -9.63
CA SER A 15 26.48 -6.93 -9.01
C SER A 15 25.65 -8.19 -8.82
N ASN A 16 26.25 -9.37 -8.90
CA ASN A 16 25.55 -10.65 -8.68
C ASN A 16 25.37 -10.94 -7.17
N GLN A 17 25.13 -9.91 -6.38
CA GLN A 17 24.96 -9.94 -4.93
C GLN A 17 23.49 -9.71 -4.57
N ASN A 18 23.05 -10.35 -3.49
CA ASN A 18 21.73 -10.17 -2.91
C ASN A 18 21.83 -9.27 -1.68
N PHE A 19 20.86 -8.38 -1.52
CA PHE A 19 20.73 -7.49 -0.38
C PHE A 19 19.44 -7.80 0.38
N SER A 20 19.54 -7.96 1.69
CA SER A 20 18.36 -8.09 2.55
C SER A 20 17.93 -6.70 2.99
N ILE A 21 16.73 -6.28 2.58
CA ILE A 21 16.16 -4.97 2.87
C ILE A 21 14.91 -5.17 3.71
N LEU A 22 14.76 -4.44 4.80
CA LEU A 22 13.50 -4.38 5.54
C LEU A 22 12.53 -3.50 4.75
N ALA A 23 11.40 -4.07 4.36
CA ALA A 23 10.37 -3.40 3.59
C ALA A 23 9.01 -3.56 4.28
N TYR A 24 8.10 -2.63 4.00
CA TYR A 24 6.71 -2.82 4.38
C TYR A 24 6.12 -4.01 3.63
N ASN A 25 5.21 -4.73 4.29
CA ASN A 25 4.39 -5.72 3.60
C ASN A 25 3.47 -5.03 2.57
N ILE A 26 2.99 -5.81 1.62
CA ILE A 26 2.20 -5.32 0.48
C ILE A 26 0.95 -4.60 0.97
N GLU A 27 0.33 -5.11 2.04
CA GLU A 27 -0.88 -4.56 2.65
C GLU A 27 -0.65 -3.16 3.22
N THR A 28 0.45 -2.94 3.94
CA THR A 28 0.82 -1.63 4.49
C THR A 28 1.16 -0.65 3.37
N MET A 29 1.85 -1.12 2.32
CA MET A 29 2.16 -0.29 1.17
C MET A 29 0.90 0.15 0.40
N LEU A 30 -0.09 -0.76 0.26
CA LEU A 30 -1.39 -0.45 -0.32
C LEU A 30 -2.19 0.50 0.56
N ALA A 31 -2.23 0.28 1.88
CA ALA A 31 -2.93 1.14 2.82
C ALA A 31 -2.47 2.60 2.76
N GLU A 32 -1.16 2.85 2.68
CA GLU A 32 -0.58 4.20 2.52
C GLU A 32 -0.99 4.88 1.19
N LYS A 33 -1.04 4.10 0.10
CA LYS A 33 -1.47 4.60 -1.21
C LYS A 33 -2.96 4.93 -1.23
N LEU A 34 -3.79 4.05 -0.66
CA LEU A 34 -5.22 4.25 -0.55
C LEU A 34 -5.56 5.45 0.35
N GLU A 35 -4.85 5.62 1.46
CA GLU A 35 -4.99 6.80 2.32
C GLU A 35 -4.63 8.08 1.57
N THR A 36 -3.56 8.05 0.77
CA THR A 36 -3.17 9.22 -0.04
C THR A 36 -4.25 9.55 -1.08
N ILE A 37 -4.78 8.55 -1.77
CA ILE A 37 -5.90 8.73 -2.72
C ILE A 37 -7.11 9.32 -2.01
N PHE A 38 -7.45 8.77 -0.83
CA PHE A 38 -8.57 9.22 -0.02
C PHE A 38 -8.41 10.68 0.44
N SER A 39 -7.27 11.02 1.04
CA SER A 39 -7.02 12.33 1.65
C SER A 39 -6.91 13.46 0.62
N PHE A 40 -6.50 13.16 -0.62
CA PHE A 40 -6.41 14.16 -1.69
C PHE A 40 -7.62 14.16 -2.65
N GLY A 41 -8.43 13.09 -2.68
CA GLY A 41 -9.70 13.01 -3.40
C GLY A 41 -9.62 13.46 -4.87
N PHE A 42 -10.59 14.26 -5.32
CA PHE A 42 -10.70 14.77 -6.70
C PHE A 42 -9.59 15.76 -7.09
N PHE A 43 -8.88 16.34 -6.11
CA PHE A 43 -7.72 17.22 -6.36
C PHE A 43 -6.42 16.43 -6.53
N ASN A 44 -6.49 15.10 -6.52
CA ASN A 44 -5.32 14.26 -6.68
C ASN A 44 -4.77 14.33 -8.11
N THR A 45 -3.74 15.16 -8.31
CA THR A 45 -2.95 15.21 -9.55
C THR A 45 -1.96 14.05 -9.67
N ARG A 46 -1.83 13.21 -8.63
CA ARG A 46 -0.93 12.05 -8.59
C ARG A 46 -1.64 10.80 -9.09
N PHE A 47 -2.01 10.80 -10.38
CA PHE A 47 -2.49 9.59 -11.08
C PHE A 47 -1.58 8.36 -10.93
N LYS A 48 -0.30 8.59 -10.62
CA LYS A 48 0.67 7.53 -10.32
C LYS A 48 0.24 6.64 -9.14
N ASP A 49 -0.40 7.18 -8.10
CA ASP A 49 -0.81 6.37 -6.94
C ASP A 49 -1.88 5.34 -7.33
N PHE A 50 -2.84 5.72 -8.19
CA PHE A 50 -3.81 4.80 -8.78
C PHE A 50 -3.13 3.72 -9.64
N TYR A 51 -2.17 4.12 -10.48
CA TYR A 51 -1.42 3.17 -11.29
C TYR A 51 -0.63 2.19 -10.43
N ASP A 52 0.00 2.66 -9.36
CA ASP A 52 0.76 1.80 -8.45
C ASP A 52 -0.18 0.79 -7.76
N VAL A 53 -1.36 1.20 -7.29
CA VAL A 53 -2.38 0.28 -6.73
C VAL A 53 -2.80 -0.76 -7.78
N TYR A 54 -3.09 -0.33 -9.01
CA TYR A 54 -3.44 -1.22 -10.11
C TYR A 54 -2.34 -2.24 -10.40
N VAL A 55 -1.08 -1.81 -10.53
CA VAL A 55 0.06 -2.69 -10.82
C VAL A 55 0.25 -3.72 -9.70
N ILE A 56 0.19 -3.29 -8.43
CA ILE A 56 0.29 -4.21 -7.30
C ILE A 56 -0.83 -5.24 -7.36
N TYR A 57 -2.07 -4.81 -7.59
CA TYR A 57 -3.19 -5.73 -7.72
C TYR A 57 -3.01 -6.70 -8.90
N ALA A 58 -2.66 -6.20 -10.09
CA ALA A 58 -2.50 -7.00 -11.30
C ALA A 58 -1.43 -8.09 -11.16
N PHE A 59 -0.30 -7.79 -10.52
CA PHE A 59 0.84 -8.72 -10.42
C PHE A 59 0.92 -9.49 -9.10
N LYS A 60 0.29 -8.99 -8.02
CA LYS A 60 0.45 -9.51 -6.65
C LYS A 60 -0.87 -9.77 -5.93
N SER A 61 -2.03 -9.66 -6.58
CA SER A 61 -3.35 -9.93 -5.96
C SER A 61 -3.41 -11.21 -5.14
N LYS A 62 -2.82 -12.30 -5.62
CA LYS A 62 -2.78 -13.60 -4.91
C LYS A 62 -1.99 -13.59 -3.60
N ASN A 63 -1.14 -12.59 -3.40
CA ASN A 63 -0.31 -12.43 -2.21
C ASN A 63 -0.90 -11.43 -1.22
N ILE A 64 -2.04 -10.80 -1.54
CA ILE A 64 -2.71 -9.84 -0.66
C ILE A 64 -3.63 -10.61 0.27
N ASP A 65 -3.38 -10.49 1.57
CA ASP A 65 -4.30 -10.92 2.61
C ASP A 65 -5.29 -9.77 2.88
N ILE A 66 -6.58 -10.01 2.61
CA ILE A 66 -7.63 -8.99 2.71
C ILE A 66 -7.85 -8.55 4.16
N ASP A 67 -7.84 -9.48 5.12
CA ASP A 67 -8.03 -9.16 6.53
C ASP A 67 -6.85 -8.32 7.05
N ARG A 68 -5.63 -8.65 6.61
CA ARG A 68 -4.44 -7.88 6.94
C ARG A 68 -4.43 -6.51 6.25
N LEU A 69 -4.95 -6.41 5.02
CA LEU A 69 -5.11 -5.14 4.30
C LEU A 69 -6.11 -4.22 5.00
N GLU A 70 -7.27 -4.73 5.40
CA GLU A 70 -8.27 -3.94 6.14
C GLU A 70 -7.67 -3.39 7.44
N ASN A 71 -6.99 -4.23 8.20
CA ASN A 71 -6.27 -3.81 9.40
C ASN A 71 -5.18 -2.77 9.09
N ALA A 72 -4.42 -2.95 8.02
CA ALA A 72 -3.40 -1.98 7.61
C ALA A 72 -4.04 -0.61 7.28
N CYS A 73 -5.13 -0.59 6.51
CA CYS A 73 -5.88 0.62 6.19
C CYS A 73 -6.38 1.33 7.46
N TYR A 74 -7.05 0.62 8.36
CA TYR A 74 -7.54 1.23 9.61
C TYR A 74 -6.41 1.87 10.42
N ASN A 75 -5.27 1.17 10.55
CA ASN A 75 -4.11 1.69 11.27
C ASN A 75 -3.48 2.91 10.58
N THR A 76 -3.30 2.87 9.26
CA THR A 76 -2.69 3.97 8.50
C THR A 76 -3.54 5.23 8.53
N PHE A 77 -4.85 5.11 8.28
CA PHE A 77 -5.77 6.24 8.32
C PHE A 77 -5.81 6.87 9.72
N LYS A 78 -5.97 6.03 10.76
CA LYS A 78 -5.92 6.50 12.15
C LYS A 78 -4.61 7.21 12.48
N ASN A 79 -3.47 6.69 12.02
CA ASN A 79 -2.16 7.30 12.25
C ASN A 79 -2.01 8.65 11.54
N ARG A 80 -2.69 8.84 10.40
CA ARG A 80 -2.70 10.09 9.63
C ARG A 80 -3.83 11.04 10.00
N ASN A 81 -4.59 10.72 11.05
CA ASN A 81 -5.76 11.48 11.51
C ASN A 81 -6.87 11.61 10.43
N SER A 82 -6.97 10.61 9.54
CA SER A 82 -8.08 10.44 8.61
C SER A 82 -8.97 9.27 9.07
N GLU A 83 -10.26 9.33 8.73
CA GLU A 83 -11.20 8.27 9.08
C GLU A 83 -11.34 7.29 7.92
N PHE A 84 -11.06 6.01 8.17
CA PHE A 84 -11.20 4.99 7.14
C PHE A 84 -12.68 4.73 6.86
N ASN A 85 -13.13 5.09 5.66
CA ASN A 85 -14.46 4.81 5.16
C ASN A 85 -14.38 4.09 3.81
N ILE A 86 -14.77 2.82 3.80
CA ILE A 86 -14.67 1.98 2.61
C ILE A 86 -15.59 2.44 1.48
N GLN A 87 -16.77 2.97 1.80
CA GLN A 87 -17.74 3.41 0.79
C GLN A 87 -17.22 4.62 0.02
N GLN A 88 -16.71 5.62 0.75
CA GLN A 88 -16.10 6.81 0.16
C GLN A 88 -14.84 6.46 -0.63
N LEU A 89 -14.04 5.51 -0.16
CA LEU A 89 -12.85 5.06 -0.87
C LEU A 89 -13.22 4.41 -2.22
N ILE A 90 -14.28 3.60 -2.26
CA ILE A 90 -14.78 2.97 -3.50
C ILE A 90 -15.27 4.03 -4.49
N GLU A 91 -15.87 5.13 -4.04
CA GLU A 91 -16.32 6.22 -4.92
C GLU A 91 -15.16 6.98 -5.58
N LEU A 92 -13.94 6.88 -5.03
CA LEU A 92 -12.74 7.57 -5.52
C LEU A 92 -11.89 6.74 -6.49
N ILE A 93 -12.12 5.43 -6.60
CA ILE A 93 -11.31 4.47 -7.37
C ILE A 93 -12.11 3.93 -8.55
#